data_AF-A0A0G1QMF2-F1
#
_entry.id   AF-A0A0G1QMF2-F1
#
_cell.length_a   1.000
_cell.length_b   1.000
_cell.length_c   1.000
_cell.angle_alpha   90.00
_cell.angle_beta   90.00
_cell.angle_gamma   90.00
#
_symmetry.space_group_name_H-M   'P 1'
#
loop_
_entity.id
_entity.type
_entity.pdbx_description
1 polymer ?
#
loop_
_entity_poly.entity_id
_entity_poly.type
_entity_poly.pdbx_seq_one_letter_code
_entity_poly.pdbx_strand_id
1 'polypeptide(L)'
;FVDIGIGINEIDGLLTGSVRVTTATPAKNDHIEKLVSFSDGNNDDYDKNVQIAEINALNAALAVIKWKKLFGFYHDLGKEHHSVYDINVNKLINNEIVS
;
A
#
# COMPACT_ATOMS: atom_id res chain seq x y z
N PHE A 1 4.72 10.78 6.17
CA PHE A 1 3.32 10.48 5.83
C PHE A 1 3.24 9.02 5.37
N VAL A 2 2.13 8.32 5.64
CA VAL A 2 1.88 6.94 5.16
C VAL A 2 0.52 6.95 4.46
N ASP A 3 0.51 6.67 3.16
CA ASP A 3 -0.66 6.40 2.33
C ASP A 3 -0.93 4.90 2.26
N ILE A 4 -2.20 4.54 2.15
CA ILE A 4 -2.60 3.16 1.87
C ILE A 4 -3.60 3.13 0.73
N GLY A 5 -3.58 2.02 -0.02
CA GLY A 5 -4.59 1.79 -1.04
C GLY A 5 -4.90 0.31 -1.20
N ILE A 6 -6.06 0.06 -1.81
CA ILE A 6 -6.58 -1.27 -2.09
C ILE A 6 -7.02 -1.26 -3.55
N GLY A 7 -6.71 -2.33 -4.27
CA GLY A 7 -7.24 -2.58 -5.60
C GLY A 7 -7.69 -4.03 -5.68
N ILE A 8 -9.01 -4.24 -5.72
CA ILE A 8 -9.64 -5.56 -5.86
C ILE A 8 -10.28 -5.66 -7.24
N ASN A 9 -10.12 -6.80 -7.88
CA ASN A 9 -10.75 -7.15 -9.14
C ASN A 9 -11.38 -8.55 -9.03
N GLU A 10 -12.32 -8.85 -9.91
CA GLU A 10 -12.91 -10.18 -10.05
C GLU A 10 -12.40 -10.84 -11.34
N ILE A 11 -11.92 -12.08 -11.24
CA ILE A 11 -11.53 -12.93 -12.37
C ILE A 11 -12.18 -14.29 -12.16
N ASP A 12 -12.97 -14.75 -13.13
CA ASP A 12 -13.66 -16.05 -13.10
C ASP A 12 -14.52 -16.28 -11.83
N GLY A 13 -15.18 -15.23 -11.31
CA GLY A 13 -16.00 -15.31 -10.10
C GLY A 13 -15.21 -15.29 -8.79
N LEU A 14 -13.89 -15.13 -8.85
CA LEU A 14 -12.99 -15.10 -7.70
C LEU A 14 -12.36 -13.71 -7.56
N LEU A 15 -12.20 -13.26 -6.31
CA LEU A 15 -11.58 -11.97 -6.01
C LEU A 15 -10.06 -12.10 -5.98
N THR A 16 -9.40 -11.15 -6.64
CA THR A 16 -7.95 -11.00 -6.70
C THR A 16 -7.59 -9.53 -6.51
N GLY A 17 -6.33 -9.22 -6.25
CA GLY A 17 -5.92 -7.83 -6.09
C GLY A 17 -4.70 -7.63 -5.22
N SER A 18 -4.56 -6.42 -4.71
CA SER A 18 -3.44 -6.05 -3.85
C SER A 18 -3.80 -4.95 -2.87
N VAL A 19 -3.00 -4.88 -1.80
CA VAL A 19 -2.97 -3.72 -0.90
C VAL A 19 -1.59 -3.09 -0.95
N ARG A 20 -1.53 -1.76 -0.91
CA ARG A 20 -0.28 -0.99 -0.95
C ARG A 20 -0.12 -0.12 0.27
N VAL A 21 1.13 0.05 0.68
CA VAL A 21 1.56 1.04 1.67
C VAL A 21 2.65 1.89 1.02
N THR A 22 2.43 3.20 0.94
CA THR A 22 3.40 4.17 0.38
C THR A 22 3.75 5.19 1.44
N THR A 23 5.03 5.50 1.61
CA THR A 23 5.51 6.38 2.68
C THR A 23 6.34 7.52 2.11
N ALA A 24 6.02 8.75 2.49
CA ALA A 24 6.87 9.90 2.27
C ALA A 24 7.71 10.21 3.51
N THR A 25 9.03 10.36 3.33
CA THR A 25 9.97 10.85 4.34
C THR A 25 10.76 12.06 3.81
N PRO A 26 11.45 12.83 4.68
CA PRO A 26 12.36 13.87 4.22
C PRO A 26 13.47 13.34 3.30
N ALA A 27 13.86 12.07 3.45
CA ALA A 27 14.90 11.44 2.62
C ALA A 27 14.38 10.90 1.28
N LYS A 28 13.09 10.59 1.16
CA LYS A 28 12.49 9.99 -0.04
C LYS A 28 11.00 10.34 -0.13
N ASN A 29 10.65 11.17 -1.11
CA ASN A 29 9.28 11.63 -1.37
C ASN A 29 9.00 11.93 -2.87
N ASP A 30 10.04 11.89 -3.72
CA ASP A 30 10.00 12.07 -5.18
C ASP A 30 9.12 11.04 -5.94
N HIS A 31 8.83 9.89 -5.32
CA HIS A 31 8.00 8.83 -5.89
C HIS A 31 6.50 9.01 -5.63
N ILE A 32 6.13 9.93 -4.74
CA ILE A 32 4.77 10.05 -4.22
C ILE A 32 3.77 10.46 -5.30
N GLU A 33 4.10 11.44 -6.12
CA GLU A 33 3.22 11.90 -7.22
C GLU A 33 2.92 10.79 -8.24
N LYS A 34 3.79 9.78 -8.35
CA LYS A 34 3.60 8.65 -9.27
C LYS A 34 2.79 7.50 -8.68
N LEU A 35 2.83 7.32 -7.36
CA LEU A 35 2.28 6.15 -6.67
C LEU A 35 1.02 6.47 -5.86
N VAL A 36 0.74 7.74 -5.61
CA VAL A 36 -0.43 8.21 -4.87
C VAL A 36 -1.22 9.15 -5.77
N SER A 37 -2.48 8.81 -6.03
CA SER A 37 -3.38 9.69 -6.77
C SER A 37 -3.94 10.75 -5.83
N PHE A 38 -3.67 12.02 -6.12
CA PHE A 38 -4.18 13.17 -5.36
C PHE A 38 -5.40 13.85 -6.00
N SER A 39 -5.92 13.32 -7.12
CA SER A 39 -7.16 13.81 -7.71
C SER A 39 -8.35 13.40 -6.84
N ASP A 40 -9.17 14.39 -6.46
CA ASP A 40 -10.52 14.14 -5.92
C ASP A 40 -11.28 13.33 -6.97
N GLY A 41 -11.64 12.10 -6.60
CA GLY A 41 -12.06 11.06 -7.53
C GLY A 41 -13.15 11.51 -8.51
N ASN A 42 -12.94 11.21 -9.79
CA ASN A 42 -14.10 10.81 -10.59
C ASN A 42 -14.67 9.56 -9.90
N ASN A 43 -15.93 9.66 -9.46
CA ASN A 43 -16.65 8.69 -8.61
C ASN A 43 -16.50 7.19 -9.00
N ASP A 44 -16.10 6.87 -10.23
CA ASP A 44 -16.15 5.51 -10.76
C ASP A 44 -15.10 4.53 -10.22
N ASP A 45 -13.94 4.98 -9.69
CA ASP A 45 -12.89 4.07 -9.20
C ASP A 45 -13.05 3.66 -7.73
N TYR A 46 -13.70 4.51 -6.91
CA TYR A 46 -14.03 4.14 -5.53
C TYR A 46 -15.25 3.23 -5.45
N ASP A 47 -16.20 3.37 -6.39
CA ASP A 47 -17.42 2.56 -6.45
C ASP A 47 -17.16 1.09 -6.82
N LYS A 48 -15.99 0.78 -7.38
CA LYS A 48 -15.56 -0.61 -7.69
C LYS A 48 -14.75 -1.28 -6.59
N ASN A 49 -14.27 -0.54 -5.59
CA ASN A 49 -13.46 -1.10 -4.53
C ASN A 49 -14.35 -1.82 -3.52
N VAL A 50 -14.58 -3.10 -3.76
CA VAL A 50 -15.20 -4.02 -2.81
C VAL A 50 -14.41 -3.96 -1.50
N GLN A 51 -15.03 -3.38 -0.46
CA GLN A 51 -14.42 -3.25 0.86
C GLN A 51 -14.54 -4.59 1.59
N ILE A 52 -13.43 -5.32 1.65
CA ILE A 52 -13.34 -6.63 2.29
C ILE A 52 -12.66 -6.45 3.65
N ALA A 53 -13.32 -6.89 4.73
CA ALA A 53 -12.92 -6.56 6.10
C ALA A 53 -11.50 -7.04 6.44
N GLU A 54 -11.14 -8.26 6.07
CA GLU A 54 -9.81 -8.84 6.32
C GLU A 54 -8.71 -8.15 5.49
N ILE A 55 -9.04 -7.69 4.28
CA ILE A 55 -8.11 -6.95 3.41
C ILE A 55 -7.87 -5.55 3.98
N ASN A 56 -8.91 -4.88 4.46
CA ASN A 56 -8.80 -3.60 5.17
C ASN A 56 -7.96 -3.74 6.44
N ALA A 57 -8.24 -4.76 7.25
CA ALA A 57 -7.50 -5.03 8.47
C ALA A 57 -6.02 -5.30 8.19
N LEU A 58 -5.71 -6.11 7.16
CA LEU A 58 -4.34 -6.37 6.73
C LEU A 58 -3.64 -5.08 6.28
N ASN A 59 -4.27 -4.28 5.43
CA ASN A 59 -3.68 -3.04 4.93
C ASN A 59 -3.37 -2.06 6.07
N ALA A 60 -4.30 -1.90 7.01
CA ALA A 60 -4.10 -1.10 8.22
C ALA A 60 -2.95 -1.64 9.08
N ALA A 61 -2.86 -2.95 9.27
CA ALA A 61 -1.78 -3.57 10.03
C ALA A 61 -0.40 -3.33 9.37
N LEU A 62 -0.31 -3.47 8.04
CA LEU A 62 0.91 -3.18 7.29
C LEU A 62 1.33 -1.71 7.42
N ALA A 63 0.38 -0.78 7.36
CA ALA A 63 0.64 0.64 7.55
C ALA A 63 1.16 0.95 8.97
N VAL A 64 0.56 0.36 10.00
CA VAL A 64 1.02 0.49 11.39
C VAL A 64 2.42 -0.09 11.57
N ILE A 65 2.72 -1.24 10.97
CA ILE A 65 4.08 -1.82 10.97
C ILE A 65 5.06 -0.86 10.32
N LYS A 66 4.73 -0.30 9.15
CA LYS A 66 5.61 0.65 8.46
C LYS A 66 5.85 1.90 9.30
N TRP A 67 4.80 2.48 9.88
CA TRP A 67 4.92 3.60 10.81
C TRP A 67 5.84 3.26 11.99
N LYS A 68 5.64 2.12 12.64
CA LYS A 68 6.48 1.67 13.76
C LYS A 68 7.95 1.46 13.37
N LYS A 69 8.23 0.95 12.16
CA LYS A 69 9.59 0.88 11.60
C LYS A 69 10.24 2.26 11.49
N LEU A 70 9.52 3.25 10.95
CA LEU A 70 10.04 4.63 10.80
C LEU A 70 10.39 5.28 12.14
N PHE A 71 9.64 4.96 13.20
CA PHE A 71 9.89 5.45 14.55
C PHE A 71 10.85 4.58 15.37
N GLY A 72 11.48 3.57 14.74
CA GLY A 72 12.52 2.75 15.37
C GLY A 72 12.02 1.71 16.36
N PHE A 73 10.71 1.40 16.39
CA PHE A 73 10.17 0.31 17.22
C PHE A 73 10.58 -1.06 16.68
N TYR A 74 10.69 -1.19 15.36
CA TYR A 74 11.13 -2.39 14.66
C TYR A 74 12.42 -2.11 13.90
N HIS A 75 13.29 -3.12 13.81
CA HIS A 75 14.46 -3.05 12.93
C HIS A 75 14.01 -2.95 11.47
N ASP A 76 14.53 -1.97 10.73
CA ASP A 76 14.18 -1.72 9.33
C ASP A 76 15.42 -1.71 8.44
N LEU A 77 15.86 -2.92 8.05
CA LEU A 77 16.98 -3.08 7.13
C LEU A 77 16.61 -2.71 5.69
N GLY A 78 15.36 -3.00 5.29
CA GLY A 78 14.87 -2.81 3.94
C GLY A 78 14.66 -1.34 3.57
N LYS A 79 14.21 -0.52 4.54
CA LYS A 79 13.98 0.93 4.36
C LYS A 79 13.14 1.27 3.12
N GLU A 80 12.24 0.37 2.75
CA GLU A 80 11.33 0.53 1.62
C GLU A 80 10.41 1.73 1.84
N HIS A 81 10.12 2.52 0.82
CA HIS A 81 9.10 3.57 0.89
C HIS A 81 7.81 3.16 0.20
N HIS A 82 7.81 2.05 -0.52
CA HIS A 82 6.62 1.50 -1.14
C HIS A 82 6.61 -0.02 -1.00
N SER A 83 5.49 -0.59 -0.57
CA SER A 83 5.28 -2.03 -0.51
C SER A 83 3.90 -2.42 -1.02
N VAL A 84 3.82 -3.53 -1.75
CA VAL A 84 2.57 -4.09 -2.28
C VAL A 84 2.45 -5.55 -1.86
N TYR A 85 1.35 -5.91 -1.20
CA TYR A 85 0.98 -7.29 -0.96
C TYR A 85 -0.02 -7.74 -2.03
N ASP A 86 0.37 -8.76 -2.78
CA ASP A 86 -0.43 -9.38 -3.84
C ASP A 86 -1.20 -10.58 -3.28
N ILE A 87 -2.54 -10.53 -3.39
CA ILE A 87 -3.46 -11.56 -2.89
C ILE A 87 -3.34 -12.84 -3.73
N ASN A 88 -3.17 -12.70 -5.04
CA ASN A 88 -3.20 -13.81 -5.99
C ASN A 88 -2.03 -14.78 -5.78
N VAL A 89 -0.84 -14.22 -5.59
CA VAL A 89 0.40 -15.01 -5.47
C VAL A 89 0.95 -15.04 -4.04
N ASN A 90 0.26 -14.45 -3.07
CA ASN A 90 0.68 -14.34 -1.68
C ASN A 90 2.12 -13.81 -1.55
N LYS A 91 2.37 -12.62 -2.12
CA LYS A 91 3.72 -12.05 -2.21
C LYS A 91 3.75 -10.61 -1.74
N LEU A 92 4.72 -10.27 -0.90
CA LEU A 92 5.07 -8.90 -0.54
C LEU A 92 6.24 -8.41 -1.41
N ILE A 93 6.04 -7.30 -2.09
CA ILE A 93 7.03 -6.68 -2.99
C ILE A 93 7.38 -5.30 -2.42
N ASN A 94 8.67 -5.01 -2.30
CA ASN A 94 9.19 -3.76 -1.74
C ASN A 94 9.94 -2.96 -2.81
N ASN A 95 9.72 -1.65 -2.86
CA ASN A 95 10.31 -0.71 -3.80
C ASN A 95 10.64 0.63 -3.11
N GLU A 96 11.22 1.56 -3.88
CA GLU A 96 11.52 2.94 -3.43
C GLU A 96 12.45 2.98 -2.21
N ILE A 97 13.71 2.57 -2.39
CA ILE A 97 14.76 2.74 -1.37
C ILE A 97 15.49 4.08 -1.59
N VAL A 98 16.11 4.59 -0.53
CA VAL A 98 17.06 5.71 -0.65
C VAL A 98 18.30 5.17 -1.36
N SER A 99 18.65 5.75 -2.51
CA SER A 99 19.88 5.46 -3.26
C SER A 99 21.11 6.04 -2.58
#